data_AF-A0A6C0CED8-F1
#
_entry.id   AF-A0A6C0CED8-F1
#
_cell.length_a   1.000
_cell.length_b   1.000
_cell.length_c   1.000
_cell.angle_alpha   90.00
_cell.angle_beta   90.00
_cell.angle_gamma   90.00
#
_symmetry.space_group_name_H-M   'P 1'
#
loop_
_entity.id
_entity.type
_entity.pdbx_description
1 polymer ?
#
loop_
_entity_poly.entity_id
_entity_poly.type
_entity_poly.pdbx_seq_one_letter_code
_entity_poly.pdbx_strand_id
1 'polypeptide(L)'
;MGDFNCIINAVLMGVLLNLGLPLVLKPQATREEVKPPNGAASLSLKGQFMHMMVHHNQVPLVSSVIIAIIVGLAVYLGYVLDPMKYVTKSLK
;
A
#
# COMPACT_ATOMS: atom_id res chain seq x y z
N MET A 1 -23.84 0.21 -8.65
CA MET A 1 -22.45 0.28 -9.17
C MET A 1 -21.98 -1.16 -9.28
N GLY A 2 -21.54 -1.65 -10.45
CA GLY A 2 -21.16 -3.06 -10.61
C GLY A 2 -19.83 -3.39 -9.92
N ASP A 3 -19.61 -4.67 -9.59
CA ASP A 3 -18.40 -5.17 -8.92
C ASP A 3 -17.11 -4.75 -9.66
N PHE A 4 -17.15 -4.79 -10.99
CA PHE A 4 -16.04 -4.31 -11.84
C PHE A 4 -15.72 -2.82 -11.60
N ASN A 5 -16.74 -1.96 -11.53
CA ASN A 5 -16.53 -0.53 -11.26
C ASN A 5 -15.96 -0.30 -9.85
N CYS A 6 -16.34 -1.14 -8.87
CA CYS A 6 -15.76 -1.08 -7.53
C CYS A 6 -14.27 -1.44 -7.54
N ILE A 7 -13.91 -2.54 -8.22
CA ILE A 7 -12.51 -2.97 -8.38
C ILE A 7 -11.68 -1.87 -9.05
N ILE A 8 -12.14 -1.33 -10.17
CA ILE A 8 -11.41 -0.27 -10.90
C ILE A 8 -11.26 0.99 -10.04
N ASN A 9 -12.30 1.43 -9.35
CA ASN A 9 -12.21 2.60 -8.47
C ASN A 9 -11.22 2.36 -7.32
N ALA A 10 -11.24 1.17 -6.70
CA ALA A 10 -10.30 0.82 -5.65
C ALA A 10 -8.86 0.83 -6.16
N VAL A 11 -8.60 0.26 -7.34
CA VAL A 11 -7.28 0.29 -8.00
C VAL A 11 -6.83 1.73 -8.25
N LEU A 12 -7.68 2.57 -8.84
CA LEU A 12 -7.38 3.98 -9.10
C LEU A 12 -7.04 4.72 -7.81
N MET A 13 -7.87 4.56 -6.77
CA MET A 13 -7.62 5.20 -5.47
C MET A 13 -6.34 4.69 -4.80
N GLY A 14 -6.06 3.38 -4.88
CA GLY A 14 -4.83 2.80 -4.35
C GLY A 14 -3.58 3.34 -5.04
N VAL A 15 -3.61 3.45 -6.37
CA VAL A 15 -2.52 4.05 -7.15
C VAL A 15 -2.33 5.52 -6.80
N LEU A 16 -3.42 6.30 -6.73
CA LEU A 16 -3.35 7.72 -6.37
C LEU A 16 -2.76 7.92 -4.97
N LEU A 17 -3.13 7.10 -4.00
CA LEU A 17 -2.56 7.14 -2.65
C LEU A 17 -1.09 6.73 -2.64
N ASN A 18 -0.71 5.69 -3.39
CA ASN A 18 0.68 5.25 -3.49
C ASN A 18 1.60 6.32 -4.11
N LEU A 19 1.08 7.16 -5.00
CA LEU A 19 1.84 8.27 -5.59
C LEU A 19 1.80 9.52 -4.71
N GLY A 20 0.63 9.86 -4.16
CA GLY A 20 0.42 11.09 -3.41
C GLY A 20 1.03 11.08 -2.01
N LEU A 21 0.87 9.98 -1.26
CA LEU A 21 1.34 9.93 0.12
C LEU A 21 2.87 10.09 0.24
N PRO A 22 3.70 9.44 -0.59
CA PRO A 22 5.15 9.67 -0.55
C PRO A 22 5.54 11.12 -0.85
N LEU A 23 4.85 11.81 -1.77
CA LEU A 23 5.15 13.21 -2.09
C LEU A 23 4.89 14.14 -0.90
N VAL A 24 3.84 13.87 -0.13
CA VAL A 24 3.48 14.65 1.06
C VAL A 24 4.44 14.35 2.23
N LEU A 25 4.85 13.10 2.42
CA LEU A 25 5.63 12.68 3.58
C LEU A 25 7.15 12.83 3.39
N LYS A 26 7.66 12.70 2.16
CA LYS A 26 9.10 12.80 1.86
C LYS A 26 9.78 14.06 2.43
N PRO A 27 9.19 15.27 2.39
CA PRO A 27 9.79 16.47 2.98
C PRO A 27 10.01 16.39 4.49
N GLN A 28 9.30 15.50 5.18
CA GLN A 28 9.39 15.29 6.63
C GLN A 28 10.42 14.21 6.99
N ALA A 29 10.96 13.49 6.00
CA ALA A 29 11.92 12.43 6.23
C ALA A 29 13.29 13.00 6.62
N THR A 30 13.86 12.45 7.69
CA THR A 30 15.22 12.75 8.12
C THR A 30 16.24 12.15 7.15
N ARG A 31 17.50 12.60 7.25
CA ARG A 31 18.58 12.07 6.40
C ARG A 31 18.78 10.57 6.60
N GLU A 32 18.65 10.08 7.83
CA GLU A 32 18.78 8.67 8.17
C GLU A 32 17.63 7.83 7.58
N GLU A 33 16.41 8.38 7.53
CA GLU A 33 15.27 7.69 6.91
C GLU A 33 15.38 7.67 5.38
N VAL A 34 15.94 8.72 4.78
CA VAL A 34 16.20 8.75 3.32
C VAL A 34 17.31 7.77 2.94
N LYS A 35 18.38 7.71 3.72
CA LYS A 35 19.54 6.84 3.47
C LYS A 35 20.06 6.26 4.79
N PRO A 36 19.56 5.08 5.19
CA PRO A 36 19.92 4.47 6.47
C PRO A 36 21.38 4.00 6.42
N PRO A 37 22.26 4.48 7.31
CA PRO A 37 23.68 4.15 7.25
C PRO A 37 23.95 2.66 7.51
N ASN A 38 23.11 2.03 8.33
CA ASN A 38 23.21 0.62 8.72
C ASN A 38 22.06 -0.23 8.14
N GLY A 39 21.44 0.24 7.04
CA GLY A 39 20.32 -0.43 6.38
C GLY A 39 18.95 -0.17 7.02
N ALA A 40 17.88 -0.39 6.26
CA ALA A 40 16.50 -0.06 6.67
C ALA A 40 16.06 -0.77 7.95
N ALA A 41 16.48 -2.02 8.15
CA ALA A 41 16.12 -2.80 9.34
C ALA A 41 16.67 -2.22 10.66
N SER A 42 17.70 -1.37 10.58
CA SER A 42 18.27 -0.69 11.76
C SER A 42 17.44 0.50 12.25
N LEU A 43 16.47 0.97 11.44
CA LEU A 43 15.59 2.06 11.83
C LEU A 43 14.50 1.58 12.79
N SER A 44 13.98 2.52 13.61
CA SER A 44 12.72 2.31 14.33
C SER A 44 11.56 2.02 13.38
N LEU A 45 10.46 1.45 13.85
CA LEU A 45 9.29 1.18 13.00
C LEU A 45 8.78 2.41 12.24
N LYS A 46 8.77 3.58 12.89
CA LYS A 46 8.45 4.86 12.24
C LYS A 46 9.46 5.16 11.12
N GLY A 47 10.75 5.01 11.40
CA GLY A 47 11.79 5.26 10.42
C GLY A 47 11.74 4.29 9.24
N GLN A 48 11.43 3.01 9.49
CA GLN A 48 11.20 2.02 8.43
C GLN A 48 10.02 2.42 7.56
N PHE A 49 8.91 2.85 8.15
CA PHE A 49 7.77 3.36 7.41
C PHE A 49 8.17 4.57 6.54
N MET A 50 8.83 5.58 7.12
CA MET A 50 9.29 6.75 6.37
C MET A 50 10.27 6.40 5.25
N HIS A 51 11.21 5.49 5.50
CA HIS A 51 12.14 4.98 4.50
C HIS A 51 11.40 4.31 3.33
N MET A 52 10.40 3.46 3.62
CA MET A 52 9.59 2.83 2.58
C MET A 52 8.78 3.84 1.78
N MET A 53 8.24 4.88 2.41
CA MET A 53 7.57 5.98 1.69
C MET A 53 8.55 6.70 0.76
N VAL A 54 9.75 7.06 1.23
CA VAL A 54 10.78 7.67 0.38
C VAL A 54 11.18 6.75 -0.77
N HIS A 55 11.35 5.46 -0.51
CA HIS A 55 11.68 4.45 -1.51
C HIS A 55 10.58 4.31 -2.57
N HIS A 56 9.31 4.28 -2.19
CA HIS A 56 8.18 4.25 -3.13
C HIS A 56 8.19 5.48 -4.06
N ASN A 57 8.60 6.65 -3.56
CA ASN A 57 8.79 7.84 -4.40
C ASN A 57 9.98 7.73 -5.38
N GLN A 58 10.93 6.80 -5.18
CA GLN A 58 12.06 6.55 -6.09
C GLN A 58 11.68 5.58 -7.20
N VAL A 59 10.75 4.65 -6.93
CA VAL A 59 10.24 3.66 -7.90
C VAL A 59 8.72 3.80 -8.11
N PRO A 60 8.22 4.99 -8.51
CA PRO A 60 6.78 5.28 -8.52
C PRO A 60 5.98 4.42 -9.50
N LEU A 61 6.57 4.05 -10.64
CA LEU A 61 5.90 3.23 -11.66
C LEU A 61 5.71 1.80 -11.17
N VAL A 62 6.79 1.13 -10.78
CA VAL A 62 6.77 -0.29 -10.37
C VAL A 62 5.94 -0.47 -9.09
N SER A 63 6.09 0.43 -8.11
CA SER A 63 5.27 0.38 -6.89
C SER A 63 3.78 0.53 -7.20
N SER A 64 3.39 1.41 -8.14
CA SER A 64 1.99 1.59 -8.52
C SER A 64 1.42 0.37 -9.25
N VAL A 65 2.21 -0.32 -10.08
CA VAL A 65 1.81 -1.59 -10.69
C VAL A 65 1.53 -2.65 -9.63
N ILE A 66 2.43 -2.79 -8.64
CA ILE A 66 2.25 -3.73 -7.53
C ILE A 66 0.97 -3.40 -6.75
N ILE A 67 0.74 -2.13 -6.43
CA ILE A 67 -0.47 -1.69 -5.71
C ILE A 67 -1.73 -1.95 -6.53
N ALA A 68 -1.73 -1.69 -7.84
CA ALA A 68 -2.87 -1.98 -8.70
C ALA A 68 -3.22 -3.48 -8.69
N ILE A 69 -2.22 -4.35 -8.78
CA ILE A 69 -2.41 -5.80 -8.73
C ILE A 69 -2.95 -6.23 -7.35
N ILE A 70 -2.31 -5.79 -6.26
CA ILE A 70 -2.70 -6.19 -4.90
C ILE A 70 -4.12 -5.72 -4.58
N VAL A 71 -4.45 -4.45 -4.86
CA VAL A 71 -5.77 -3.90 -4.55
C VAL A 71 -6.85 -4.54 -5.42
N GLY A 72 -6.58 -4.71 -6.72
CA GLY A 72 -7.52 -5.38 -7.62
C GLY A 72 -7.82 -6.81 -7.19
N LEU A 73 -6.78 -7.58 -6.87
CA LEU A 73 -6.92 -8.95 -6.38
C LEU A 73 -7.63 -8.99 -5.02
N ALA A 74 -7.31 -8.09 -4.09
CA ALA A 74 -7.93 -8.06 -2.77
C ALA A 74 -9.46 -7.86 -2.86
N VAL A 75 -9.91 -6.91 -3.68
CA VAL A 75 -11.34 -6.64 -3.86
C VAL A 75 -12.02 -7.80 -4.60
N TYR A 76 -11.41 -8.27 -5.70
CA TYR A 76 -11.95 -9.40 -6.47
C TYR A 76 -12.08 -10.67 -5.61
N LEU A 77 -11.03 -11.06 -4.91
CA LEU A 77 -11.05 -12.22 -4.01
C LEU A 77 -12.00 -12.01 -2.83
N GLY A 78 -12.17 -10.79 -2.37
CA GLY A 78 -13.19 -10.45 -1.37
C GLY A 78 -14.61 -10.79 -1.85
N TYR A 79 -14.94 -10.51 -3.11
CA TYR A 79 -16.23 -10.90 -3.69
C TYR A 79 -16.37 -12.41 -3.93
N VAL A 80 -15.30 -13.06 -4.42
CA VAL A 80 -15.33 -14.48 -4.78
C VAL A 80 -15.30 -15.39 -3.56
N LEU A 81 -14.39 -15.14 -2.62
CA LEU A 81 -14.17 -16.01 -1.47
C LEU A 81 -15.03 -15.61 -0.27
N ASP A 82 -15.35 -14.32 -0.14
CA ASP A 82 -16.07 -13.74 0.99
C ASP A 82 -15.64 -14.36 2.33
N PRO A 83 -14.37 -14.19 2.72
CA PRO A 83 -13.79 -14.89 3.87
C PRO A 83 -14.54 -14.61 5.17
N MET A 84 -15.24 -13.47 5.26
CA MET A 84 -16.02 -13.09 6.43
C MET A 84 -17.22 -14.00 6.68
N LYS A 85 -17.75 -14.71 5.66
CA LYS A 85 -18.77 -15.75 5.87
C LYS A 85 -18.30 -16.87 6.79
N TYR A 86 -17.02 -17.24 6.71
CA TYR A 86 -16.46 -18.32 7.52
C TYR A 86 -16.11 -17.83 8.93
N VAL A 87 -15.53 -16.63 9.03
CA VAL A 87 -15.18 -16.02 10.32
C VAL A 87 -16.42 -15.80 11.19
N THR A 88 -17.48 -15.24 10.63
CA THR A 88 -18.73 -14.99 11.38
C THR A 88 -19.46 -16.27 11.79
N LYS A 89 -19.31 -17.36 11.04
CA LYS A 89 -19.86 -18.67 11.40
C LYS A 89 -19.12 -19.32 12.57
N SER A 90 -17.80 -19.12 12.68
CA SER A 90 -16.99 -19.66 13.77
C SER A 90 -17.10 -18.89 15.09
N LEU A 91 -17.66 -17.68 15.05
CA LEU A 91 -17.88 -16.81 16.22
C LEU A 91 -19.29 -16.93 16.81
N LYS A 92 -20.16 -17.76 16.22
CA LYS A 92 -21.47 -18.13 16.75
C LYS A 92 -21.42 -19.55 17.28
#